data_AF-A0A1B6MD70-F1
#
_entry.id   AF-A0A1B6MD70-F1
#
_cell.length_a   1.000
_cell.length_b   1.000
_cell.length_c   1.000
_cell.angle_alpha   90.00
_cell.angle_beta   90.00
_cell.angle_gamma   90.00
#
_symmetry.space_group_name_H-M   'P 1'
#
loop_
_entity.id
_entity.type
_entity.pdbx_description
1 polymer ?
#
loop_
_entity_poly.entity_id
_entity_poly.type
_entity_poly.pdbx_seq_one_letter_code
_entity_poly.pdbx_strand_id
1 'polypeptide(L)'
;MAKKKLTKKEKQRLAEAEAKRKAAEEEAERLRVQKEEKERLKREAREAKERAEREVAEHYIRIENLGYSCQLFEKNKEVNLQYDISLREAEEWKLYLECNGLPNPANVSEMNTYLFLWKLDKKTNYINENLPKTQEVLNLLNVLNNLIDNPLNNSKKQINNWKEVRDEFREELQSRLDNSSFHLLRQLETNMNQIDLETVTYLKECSYLTLCLWTLLKIPRAFNDARPPLFVEFPQVGVTIQLPPRLTHTYLVVRALWLKYDHFSDLCPTWEAKPLPEEYTKNLNDVINEEWEEKQRIKQEQEAEDAARLEKMKKKTKKRHYQPPPEVTEAATQSDPTLPVPVGTDDKPAETAPSTTDLPPVPTK
;
A
#
# COMPACT_ATOMS: atom_id res chain seq x y z
N MET A 1 58.79 -80.64 16.38
CA MET A 1 58.14 -80.86 17.69
C MET A 1 57.46 -79.56 18.11
N ALA A 2 56.18 -79.41 17.82
CA ALA A 2 55.10 -79.71 18.77
C ALA A 2 54.72 -78.46 19.59
N LYS A 3 53.55 -77.91 19.27
CA LYS A 3 52.92 -76.75 19.89
C LYS A 3 52.84 -76.96 21.41
N LYS A 4 53.66 -76.22 22.18
CA LYS A 4 53.57 -76.20 23.64
C LYS A 4 52.27 -75.49 24.05
N LYS A 5 51.42 -76.19 24.80
CA LYS A 5 50.16 -75.67 25.36
C LYS A 5 50.48 -74.52 26.33
N LEU A 6 50.01 -73.32 25.99
CA LEU A 6 50.15 -72.09 26.79
C LEU A 6 49.46 -72.27 28.16
N THR A 7 50.13 -71.87 29.24
CA THR A 7 49.55 -71.95 30.60
C THR A 7 48.44 -70.91 30.81
N LYS A 8 47.43 -71.19 31.65
CA LYS A 8 46.28 -70.30 31.95
C LYS A 8 46.71 -68.87 32.35
N LYS A 9 47.88 -68.74 32.99
CA LYS A 9 48.49 -67.48 33.44
C LYS A 9 49.21 -66.71 32.32
N GLU A 10 49.82 -67.41 31.36
CA GLU A 10 50.37 -66.78 30.14
C GLU A 10 49.26 -66.33 29.20
N LYS A 11 48.17 -67.10 29.09
CA LYS A 11 46.98 -66.73 28.31
C LYS A 11 46.27 -65.50 28.90
N GLN A 12 46.26 -65.36 30.23
CA GLN A 12 45.78 -64.16 30.94
C GLN A 12 46.71 -62.95 30.76
N ARG A 13 48.04 -63.10 30.86
CA ARG A 13 48.98 -61.99 30.58
C ARG A 13 48.93 -61.55 29.12
N LEU A 14 48.77 -62.49 28.19
CA LEU A 14 48.61 -62.17 26.77
C LEU A 14 47.28 -61.46 26.51
N ALA A 15 46.18 -61.90 27.12
CA ALA A 15 44.88 -61.24 27.04
C ALA A 15 44.86 -59.86 27.71
N GLU A 16 45.57 -59.66 28.84
CA GLU A 16 45.68 -58.37 29.50
C GLU A 16 46.59 -57.40 28.73
N ALA A 17 47.67 -57.90 28.11
CA ALA A 17 48.51 -57.11 27.21
C ALA A 17 47.77 -56.75 25.92
N GLU A 18 46.96 -57.66 25.37
CA GLU A 18 46.11 -57.43 24.21
C GLU A 18 44.95 -56.48 24.53
N ALA A 19 44.34 -56.59 25.72
CA ALA A 19 43.33 -55.64 26.21
C ALA A 19 43.92 -54.25 26.48
N LYS A 20 45.14 -54.14 27.04
CA LYS A 20 45.85 -52.87 27.18
C LYS A 20 46.24 -52.27 25.83
N ARG A 21 46.65 -53.11 24.86
CA ARG A 21 46.94 -52.65 23.49
C ARG A 21 45.68 -52.16 22.79
N LYS A 22 44.55 -52.88 22.92
CA LYS A 22 43.25 -52.52 22.36
C LYS A 22 42.65 -51.28 23.02
N ALA A 23 42.81 -51.13 24.35
CA ALA A 23 42.41 -49.92 25.07
C ALA A 23 43.28 -48.71 24.68
N ALA A 24 44.59 -48.90 24.52
CA ALA A 24 45.48 -47.85 24.04
C ALA A 24 45.20 -47.47 22.56
N GLU A 25 44.80 -48.44 21.73
CA GLU A 25 44.40 -48.22 20.33
C GLU A 25 43.05 -47.49 20.24
N GLU A 26 42.06 -47.86 21.07
CA GLU A 26 40.76 -47.17 21.17
C GLU A 26 40.91 -45.75 21.75
N GLU A 27 41.77 -45.56 22.76
CA GLU A 27 42.08 -44.23 23.30
C GLU A 27 42.83 -43.36 22.28
N ALA A 28 43.76 -43.94 21.52
CA ALA A 28 44.44 -43.26 20.42
C ALA A 28 43.47 -42.90 19.28
N GLU A 29 42.51 -43.77 18.96
CA GLU A 29 41.46 -43.51 17.97
C GLU A 29 40.51 -42.41 18.43
N ARG A 30 40.02 -42.45 19.69
CA ARG A 30 39.20 -41.38 20.29
C ARG A 30 39.94 -40.05 20.28
N LEU A 31 41.24 -40.05 20.59
CA LEU A 31 42.06 -38.83 20.55
C LEU A 31 42.24 -38.32 19.10
N ARG A 32 42.30 -39.22 18.11
CA ARG A 32 42.38 -38.86 16.69
C ARG A 32 41.09 -38.24 16.19
N VAL A 33 39.93 -38.85 16.51
CA VAL A 33 38.59 -38.31 16.19
C VAL A 33 38.36 -36.96 16.86
N GLN A 34 38.71 -36.80 18.14
CA GLN A 34 38.62 -35.51 18.83
C GLN A 34 39.54 -34.43 18.23
N LYS A 35 40.72 -34.81 17.73
CA LYS A 35 41.63 -33.87 17.04
C LYS A 35 41.04 -33.45 15.69
N GLU A 36 40.49 -34.38 14.93
CA GLU A 36 39.85 -34.13 13.63
C GLU A 36 38.59 -33.26 13.77
N GLU A 37 37.74 -33.55 14.77
CA GLU A 37 36.56 -32.74 15.09
C GLU A 37 36.94 -31.32 15.54
N LYS A 38 37.96 -31.18 16.38
CA LYS A 38 38.52 -29.86 16.76
C LYS A 38 39.09 -29.10 15.56
N GLU A 39 39.70 -29.80 14.61
CA GLU A 39 40.23 -29.17 13.41
C GLU A 39 39.10 -28.72 12.47
N ARG A 40 38.07 -29.54 12.29
CA ARG A 40 36.84 -29.16 11.56
C ARG A 40 36.18 -27.93 12.18
N LEU A 41 35.98 -27.93 13.49
CA LEU A 41 35.37 -26.79 14.19
C LEU A 41 36.20 -25.51 14.06
N LYS A 42 37.54 -25.62 14.09
CA LYS A 42 38.44 -24.48 13.85
C LYS A 42 38.35 -23.96 12.42
N ARG A 43 38.16 -24.84 11.44
CA ARG A 43 38.00 -24.48 10.02
C ARG A 43 36.66 -23.78 9.81
N GLU A 44 35.58 -24.37 10.32
CA GLU A 44 34.23 -23.80 10.27
C GLU A 44 34.17 -22.43 10.97
N ALA A 45 34.83 -22.27 12.13
CA ALA A 45 34.92 -20.98 12.83
C ALA A 45 35.73 -19.93 12.04
N ARG A 46 36.80 -20.34 11.35
CA ARG A 46 37.58 -19.45 10.49
C ARG A 46 36.78 -18.99 9.28
N GLU A 47 36.09 -19.91 8.61
CA GLU A 47 35.23 -19.60 7.47
C GLU A 47 34.05 -18.72 7.87
N ALA A 48 33.43 -18.97 9.03
CA ALA A 48 32.36 -18.12 9.56
C ALA A 48 32.84 -16.71 9.88
N LYS A 49 34.03 -16.56 10.46
CA LYS A 49 34.65 -15.26 10.74
C LYS A 49 34.94 -14.49 9.45
N GLU A 50 35.54 -15.14 8.46
CA GLU A 50 35.85 -14.50 7.17
C GLU A 50 34.57 -14.09 6.41
N ARG A 51 33.52 -14.92 6.47
CA ARG A 51 32.22 -14.60 5.87
C ARG A 51 31.59 -13.38 6.54
N ALA A 52 31.68 -13.29 7.87
CA ALA A 52 31.19 -12.13 8.62
C ALA A 52 31.98 -10.86 8.27
N GLU A 53 33.31 -10.93 8.18
CA GLU A 53 34.15 -9.79 7.78
C GLU A 53 33.82 -9.31 6.37
N ARG A 54 33.61 -10.24 5.42
CA ARG A 54 33.15 -9.91 4.06
C ARG A 54 31.79 -9.23 4.05
N GLU A 55 30.85 -9.74 4.84
CA GLU A 55 29.51 -9.18 4.94
C GLU A 55 29.51 -7.73 5.47
N VAL A 56 30.33 -7.44 6.50
CA VAL A 56 30.50 -6.08 7.01
C VAL A 56 31.11 -5.16 5.94
N ALA A 57 32.12 -5.64 5.22
CA ALA A 57 32.75 -4.86 4.15
C ALA A 57 31.79 -4.57 2.99
N GLU A 58 31.02 -5.57 2.54
CA GLU A 58 30.00 -5.42 1.50
C GLU A 58 28.90 -4.44 1.93
N HIS A 59 28.47 -4.51 3.20
CA HIS A 59 27.49 -3.57 3.74
C HIS A 59 28.02 -2.13 3.73
N TYR A 60 29.28 -1.92 4.16
CA TYR A 60 29.89 -0.58 4.14
C TYR A 60 29.90 0.03 2.73
N ILE A 61 30.33 -0.75 1.72
CA ILE A 61 30.31 -0.33 0.31
C ILE A 61 28.86 -0.05 -0.16
N ARG A 62 27.89 -0.86 0.27
CA ARG A 62 26.48 -0.67 -0.08
C ARG A 62 25.94 0.65 0.47
N ILE A 63 26.20 0.97 1.74
CA ILE A 63 25.75 2.23 2.36
C ILE A 63 26.38 3.43 1.68
N GLU A 64 27.67 3.38 1.36
CA GLU A 64 28.34 4.46 0.64
C GLU A 64 27.70 4.70 -0.74
N ASN A 65 27.53 3.64 -1.53
CA ASN A 65 26.92 3.72 -2.87
C ASN A 65 25.46 4.18 -2.85
N LEU A 66 24.66 3.63 -1.92
CA LEU A 66 23.26 4.01 -1.77
C LEU A 66 23.11 5.43 -1.24
N GLY A 67 23.98 5.84 -0.31
CA GLY A 67 24.02 7.21 0.19
C GLY A 67 24.29 8.21 -0.92
N TYR A 68 25.30 7.95 -1.76
CA TYR A 68 25.56 8.76 -2.94
C TYR A 68 24.37 8.79 -3.90
N SER A 69 23.79 7.63 -4.19
CA SER A 69 22.65 7.52 -5.13
C SER A 69 21.41 8.27 -4.62
N CYS A 70 21.06 8.11 -3.34
CA CYS A 70 19.93 8.82 -2.73
C CYS A 70 20.14 10.33 -2.73
N GLN A 71 21.35 10.81 -2.41
CA GLN A 71 21.69 12.24 -2.50
C GLN A 71 21.59 12.77 -3.93
N LEU A 72 22.04 11.99 -4.92
CA LEU A 72 21.93 12.36 -6.33
C LEU A 72 20.46 12.45 -6.76
N PHE A 73 19.61 11.50 -6.38
CA PHE A 73 18.18 11.56 -6.66
C PHE A 73 17.53 12.79 -6.03
N GLU A 74 17.86 13.11 -4.78
CA GLU A 74 17.31 14.28 -4.11
C GLU A 74 17.74 15.58 -4.79
N LYS A 75 19.02 15.68 -5.18
CA LYS A 75 19.51 16.81 -5.98
C LYS A 75 18.79 16.92 -7.33
N ASN A 76 18.57 15.80 -8.01
CA ASN A 76 17.85 15.78 -9.29
C ASN A 76 16.40 16.24 -9.13
N LYS A 77 15.70 15.83 -8.06
CA LYS A 77 14.35 16.32 -7.76
C LYS A 77 14.34 17.83 -7.56
N GLU A 78 15.29 18.37 -6.79
CA GLU A 78 15.39 19.81 -6.56
C GLU A 78 15.65 20.57 -7.88
N VAL A 79 16.61 20.10 -8.69
CA VAL A 79 16.89 20.70 -10.01
C VAL A 79 15.65 20.64 -10.92
N ASN A 80 14.93 19.51 -10.93
CA ASN A 80 13.71 19.39 -11.70
C ASN A 80 12.62 20.35 -11.22
N LEU A 81 12.44 20.49 -9.90
CA LEU A 81 11.50 21.44 -9.32
C LEU A 81 11.83 22.88 -9.73
N GLN A 82 13.10 23.29 -9.66
CA GLN A 82 13.52 24.63 -10.11
C GLN A 82 13.29 24.83 -11.61
N TYR A 83 13.54 23.79 -12.42
CA TYR A 83 13.25 23.83 -13.85
C TYR A 83 11.75 24.02 -14.11
N ASP A 84 10.89 23.24 -13.45
CA ASP A 84 9.44 23.32 -13.60
C ASP A 84 8.88 24.69 -13.16
N ILE A 85 9.44 25.28 -12.10
CA ILE A 85 9.12 26.64 -11.67
C ILE A 85 9.49 27.65 -12.77
N SER A 86 10.72 27.57 -13.29
CA SER A 86 11.18 28.49 -14.35
C SER A 86 10.34 28.37 -15.64
N LEU A 87 9.89 27.16 -15.97
CA LEU A 87 9.03 26.92 -17.11
C LEU A 87 7.66 27.58 -16.90
N ARG A 88 7.08 27.45 -15.70
CA ARG A 88 5.80 28.08 -15.35
C ARG A 88 5.87 29.60 -15.35
N GLU A 89 6.97 30.18 -14.86
CA GLU A 89 7.22 31.63 -14.93
C GLU A 89 7.29 32.11 -16.38
N ALA A 90 7.91 31.33 -17.28
CA ALA A 90 7.96 31.65 -18.70
C ALA A 90 6.57 31.56 -19.37
N GLU A 91 5.75 30.58 -18.98
CA GLU A 91 4.36 30.45 -19.44
C GLU A 91 3.49 31.62 -18.95
N GLU A 92 3.64 32.02 -17.68
CA GLU A 92 2.96 33.18 -17.12
C GLU A 92 3.35 34.48 -17.83
N TRP A 93 4.64 34.65 -18.12
CA TRP A 93 5.13 35.78 -18.92
C TRP A 93 4.52 35.80 -20.32
N LYS A 94 4.39 34.63 -20.96
CA LYS A 94 3.73 34.53 -22.27
C LYS A 94 2.26 34.92 -22.19
N LEU A 95 1.54 34.43 -21.19
CA LEU A 95 0.13 34.77 -20.96
C LEU A 95 -0.06 36.29 -20.75
N TYR A 96 0.83 36.91 -19.98
CA TYR A 96 0.83 38.35 -19.77
C TYR A 96 0.95 39.14 -21.09
N LEU A 97 1.74 38.64 -22.05
CA LEU A 97 1.92 39.27 -23.36
C LEU A 97 0.79 39.01 -24.35
N GLU A 98 0.04 37.91 -24.23
CA GLU A 98 -1.00 37.52 -25.19
C GLU A 98 -2.22 38.47 -25.19
N CYS A 99 -2.46 39.22 -24.11
CA CYS A 99 -3.49 40.28 -24.03
C CYS A 99 -4.88 39.84 -24.55
N ASN A 100 -5.27 38.60 -24.27
CA ASN A 100 -6.52 38.00 -24.75
C ASN A 100 -7.78 38.45 -23.97
N GLY A 101 -7.62 39.25 -22.91
CA GLY A 101 -8.71 39.75 -22.07
C GLY A 101 -9.29 38.71 -21.09
N LEU A 102 -8.68 37.53 -20.99
CA LEU A 102 -9.03 36.50 -20.01
C LEU A 102 -8.23 36.69 -18.72
N PRO A 103 -8.78 36.30 -17.54
CA PRO A 103 -8.08 36.38 -16.27
C PRO A 103 -6.92 35.37 -16.25
N ASN A 104 -5.85 35.69 -15.53
CA ASN A 104 -4.81 34.71 -15.22
C ASN A 104 -5.35 33.71 -14.17
N PRO A 105 -5.45 32.40 -14.47
CA PRO A 105 -5.93 31.40 -13.52
C PRO A 105 -5.08 31.28 -12.25
N ALA A 106 -3.79 31.63 -12.32
CA ALA A 106 -2.94 31.68 -11.13
C ALA A 106 -3.32 32.81 -10.16
N ASN A 107 -3.94 33.89 -10.67
CA ASN A 107 -4.37 35.04 -9.90
C ASN A 107 -5.85 34.94 -9.50
N VAL A 108 -6.07 34.55 -8.24
CA VAL A 108 -7.40 34.45 -7.59
C VAL A 108 -8.22 35.74 -7.70
N SER A 109 -7.59 36.91 -7.59
CA SER A 109 -8.32 38.19 -7.63
C SER A 109 -8.88 38.50 -9.02
N GLU A 110 -8.11 38.19 -10.07
CA GLU A 110 -8.55 38.34 -11.46
C GLU A 110 -9.68 37.36 -11.77
N MET A 111 -9.52 36.10 -11.37
CA MET A 111 -10.56 35.07 -11.53
C MET A 111 -11.87 35.47 -10.85
N ASN A 112 -11.82 35.97 -9.61
CA ASN A 112 -13.00 36.43 -8.89
C ASN A 112 -13.67 37.64 -9.56
N THR A 113 -12.88 38.59 -10.04
CA THR A 113 -13.40 39.75 -10.76
C THR A 113 -14.11 39.31 -12.04
N TYR A 114 -13.49 38.42 -12.80
CA TYR A 114 -14.08 37.85 -14.01
C TYR A 114 -15.37 37.08 -13.70
N LEU A 115 -15.39 36.26 -12.65
CA LEU A 115 -16.58 35.52 -12.23
C LEU A 115 -17.72 36.47 -11.85
N PHE A 116 -17.41 37.54 -11.12
CA PHE A 116 -18.40 38.56 -10.76
C PHE A 116 -19.00 39.23 -12.01
N LEU A 117 -18.16 39.63 -12.97
CA LEU A 117 -18.62 40.22 -14.22
C LEU A 117 -19.47 39.22 -15.04
N TRP A 118 -19.08 37.95 -15.06
CA TRP A 118 -19.86 36.90 -15.71
C TRP A 118 -21.21 36.70 -15.02
N LYS A 119 -21.24 36.70 -13.68
CA LYS A 119 -22.47 36.65 -12.86
C LYS A 119 -23.46 37.76 -13.26
N LEU A 120 -22.97 38.97 -13.54
CA LEU A 120 -23.78 40.10 -13.99
C LEU A 120 -24.25 39.99 -15.45
N ASP A 121 -23.54 39.27 -16.31
CA ASP A 121 -23.90 39.14 -17.71
C ASP A 121 -25.07 38.18 -17.93
N LYS A 122 -26.28 38.74 -18.03
CA LYS A 122 -27.51 38.00 -18.26
C LYS A 122 -27.61 37.40 -19.67
N LYS A 123 -26.79 37.81 -20.64
CA LYS A 123 -26.84 37.25 -22.00
C LYS A 123 -26.41 35.80 -22.01
N THR A 124 -25.44 35.44 -21.16
CA THR A 124 -24.97 34.06 -21.01
C THR A 124 -25.99 33.12 -20.35
N ASN A 125 -27.19 33.61 -19.98
CA ASN A 125 -28.31 32.75 -19.60
C ASN A 125 -29.01 32.10 -20.78
N TYR A 126 -28.74 32.53 -22.02
CA TYR A 126 -29.29 31.92 -23.22
C TYR A 126 -28.29 30.93 -23.80
N ILE A 127 -28.80 29.79 -24.31
CA ILE A 127 -27.95 28.65 -24.67
C ILE A 127 -26.90 28.99 -25.74
N ASN A 128 -27.21 29.82 -26.73
CA ASN A 128 -26.29 30.11 -27.83
C ASN A 128 -25.09 30.95 -27.38
N GLU A 129 -25.33 31.87 -26.44
CA GLU A 129 -24.35 32.76 -25.82
C GLU A 129 -23.59 32.05 -24.70
N ASN A 130 -24.25 31.11 -24.01
CA ASN A 130 -23.64 30.30 -22.95
C ASN A 130 -22.58 29.33 -23.49
N LEU A 131 -22.78 28.74 -24.67
CA LEU A 131 -21.88 27.71 -25.19
C LEU A 131 -20.43 28.20 -25.43
N PRO A 132 -20.18 29.33 -26.13
CA PRO A 132 -18.83 29.89 -26.23
C PRO A 132 -18.25 30.25 -24.86
N LYS A 133 -19.07 30.78 -23.96
CA LYS A 133 -18.63 31.12 -22.60
C LYS A 133 -18.23 29.88 -21.80
N THR A 134 -18.97 28.78 -21.95
CA THR A 134 -18.66 27.48 -21.35
C THR A 134 -17.30 27.00 -21.81
N GLN A 135 -17.00 27.07 -23.11
CA GLN A 135 -15.69 26.69 -23.64
C GLN A 135 -14.56 27.54 -23.04
N GLU A 136 -14.74 28.86 -22.98
CA GLU A 136 -13.78 29.80 -22.38
C GLU A 136 -13.51 29.44 -20.91
N VAL A 137 -14.56 29.23 -20.13
CA VAL A 137 -14.46 28.87 -18.71
C VAL A 137 -13.82 27.51 -18.51
N LEU A 138 -14.15 26.50 -19.32
CA LEU A 138 -13.53 25.18 -19.24
C LEU A 138 -12.01 25.24 -19.51
N ASN A 139 -11.56 26.11 -20.41
CA ASN A 139 -10.13 26.32 -20.63
C ASN A 139 -9.45 26.93 -19.40
N LEU A 140 -10.07 27.92 -18.76
CA LEU A 140 -9.57 28.51 -17.52
C LEU A 140 -9.51 27.47 -16.39
N LEU A 141 -10.57 26.66 -16.24
CA LEU A 141 -10.63 25.58 -15.26
C LEU A 141 -9.56 24.51 -15.50
N ASN A 142 -9.23 24.20 -16.76
CA ASN A 142 -8.17 23.25 -17.09
C ASN A 142 -6.80 23.74 -16.60
N VAL A 143 -6.48 25.02 -16.82
CA VAL A 143 -5.23 25.62 -16.30
C VAL A 143 -5.24 25.62 -14.77
N LEU A 144 -6.37 25.99 -14.16
CA LEU A 144 -6.51 26.01 -12.71
C LEU A 144 -6.36 24.61 -12.09
N ASN A 145 -6.91 23.56 -12.71
CA ASN A 145 -6.71 22.18 -12.28
C ASN A 145 -5.22 21.78 -12.36
N ASN A 146 -4.51 22.14 -13.43
CA ASN A 146 -3.07 21.89 -13.53
C ASN A 146 -2.26 22.55 -12.41
N LEU A 147 -2.67 23.75 -11.97
CA LEU A 147 -2.05 24.43 -10.83
C LEU A 147 -2.33 23.71 -9.50
N ILE A 148 -3.52 23.13 -9.34
CA ILE A 148 -3.92 22.37 -8.15
C ILE A 148 -3.21 21.01 -8.11
N ASP A 149 -3.17 20.31 -9.24
CA ASP A 149 -2.58 18.96 -9.35
C ASP A 149 -1.06 18.99 -9.27
N ASN A 150 -0.43 20.03 -9.85
CA ASN A 150 1.00 20.27 -9.74
C ASN A 150 1.29 21.65 -9.12
N PRO A 151 1.21 21.78 -7.78
CA PRO A 151 1.36 23.07 -7.10
C PRO A 151 2.81 23.58 -7.05
N LEU A 152 3.81 22.77 -7.41
CA LEU A 152 5.23 23.12 -7.29
C LEU A 152 5.57 23.67 -5.89
N ASN A 153 5.99 24.94 -5.80
CA ASN A 153 6.37 25.64 -4.59
C ASN A 153 5.22 26.45 -3.94
N ASN A 154 3.98 26.31 -4.42
CA ASN A 154 2.86 27.09 -3.90
C ASN A 154 2.43 26.61 -2.50
N SER A 155 2.02 27.58 -1.67
CA SER A 155 1.58 27.29 -0.31
C SER A 155 0.22 26.59 -0.29
N LYS A 156 -0.03 25.79 0.76
CA LYS A 156 -1.34 25.14 0.99
C LYS A 156 -2.52 26.13 0.96
N LYS A 157 -2.28 27.37 1.44
CA LYS A 157 -3.29 28.43 1.40
C LYS A 157 -3.63 28.86 -0.03
N GLN A 158 -2.62 29.02 -0.89
CA GLN A 158 -2.85 29.34 -2.31
C GLN A 158 -3.61 28.21 -3.01
N ILE A 159 -3.22 26.96 -2.77
CA ILE A 159 -3.91 25.78 -3.32
C ILE A 159 -5.38 25.76 -2.90
N ASN A 160 -5.67 26.01 -1.62
CA ASN A 160 -7.05 26.08 -1.14
C ASN A 160 -7.84 27.23 -1.79
N ASN A 161 -7.24 28.41 -1.92
CA ASN A 161 -7.89 29.53 -2.61
C ASN A 161 -8.21 29.16 -4.07
N TRP A 162 -7.31 28.46 -4.78
CA TRP A 162 -7.57 27.98 -6.14
C TRP A 162 -8.72 26.98 -6.19
N LYS A 163 -8.77 26.04 -5.24
CA LYS A 163 -9.90 25.09 -5.11
C LYS A 163 -11.23 25.82 -4.89
N GLU A 164 -11.27 26.82 -4.00
CA GLU A 164 -12.47 27.62 -3.74
C GLU A 164 -12.96 28.34 -5.01
N VAL A 165 -12.07 29.07 -5.69
CA VAL A 165 -12.42 29.77 -6.95
C VAL A 165 -12.91 28.79 -8.01
N ARG A 166 -12.20 27.67 -8.19
CA ARG A 166 -12.59 26.63 -9.13
C ARG A 166 -14.02 26.14 -8.87
N ASP A 167 -14.36 25.90 -7.61
CA ASP A 167 -15.68 25.40 -7.23
C ASP A 167 -16.76 26.45 -7.51
N GLU A 168 -16.51 27.73 -7.23
CA GLU A 168 -17.45 28.81 -7.59
C GLU A 168 -17.69 28.92 -9.10
N PHE A 169 -16.66 28.73 -9.92
CA PHE A 169 -16.80 28.71 -11.39
C PHE A 169 -17.60 27.49 -11.86
N ARG A 170 -17.38 26.31 -11.25
CA ARG A 170 -18.13 25.09 -11.56
C ARG A 170 -19.62 25.25 -11.23
N GLU A 171 -19.94 25.84 -10.08
CA GLU A 171 -21.31 26.16 -9.67
C GLU A 171 -21.97 27.14 -10.64
N GLU A 172 -21.27 28.20 -11.03
CA GLU A 172 -21.81 29.18 -11.98
C GLU A 172 -22.04 28.55 -13.36
N LEU A 173 -21.13 27.68 -13.84
CA LEU A 173 -21.30 26.92 -15.08
C LEU A 173 -22.60 26.11 -15.08
N GLN A 174 -22.85 25.39 -13.97
CA GLN A 174 -24.07 24.60 -13.81
C GLN A 174 -25.31 25.50 -13.77
N SER A 175 -25.26 26.59 -12.99
CA SER A 175 -26.34 27.58 -12.91
C SER A 175 -26.69 28.16 -14.29
N ARG A 176 -25.69 28.43 -15.15
CA ARG A 176 -25.94 28.94 -16.51
C ARG A 176 -26.61 27.92 -17.42
N LEU A 177 -26.28 26.64 -17.31
CA LEU A 177 -26.96 25.57 -18.04
C LEU A 177 -28.42 25.40 -17.57
N ASP A 178 -28.67 25.55 -16.27
CA ASP A 178 -30.01 25.54 -15.70
C ASP A 178 -30.84 26.74 -16.18
N ASN A 179 -30.26 27.94 -16.15
CA ASN A 179 -30.90 29.15 -16.69
C ASN A 179 -31.16 29.03 -18.20
N SER A 180 -30.21 28.46 -18.96
CA SER A 180 -30.39 28.18 -20.40
C SER A 180 -31.57 27.26 -20.65
N SER A 181 -31.68 26.19 -19.86
CA SER A 181 -32.80 25.26 -19.92
C SER A 181 -34.12 25.98 -19.59
N PHE A 182 -34.14 26.81 -18.54
CA PHE A 182 -35.31 27.60 -18.16
C PHE A 182 -35.77 28.57 -19.27
N HIS A 183 -34.84 29.31 -19.87
CA HIS A 183 -35.16 30.26 -20.95
C HIS A 183 -35.68 29.56 -22.21
N LEU A 184 -35.14 28.39 -22.56
CA LEU A 184 -35.67 27.56 -23.64
C LEU A 184 -37.13 27.17 -23.37
N LEU A 185 -37.39 26.65 -22.17
CA LEU A 185 -38.72 26.17 -21.77
C LEU A 185 -39.75 27.29 -21.62
N ARG A 186 -39.32 28.51 -21.30
CA ARG A 186 -40.21 29.68 -21.15
C ARG A 186 -40.93 30.04 -22.46
N GLN A 187 -40.33 29.74 -23.61
CA GLN A 187 -40.92 29.94 -24.94
C GLN A 187 -40.79 28.65 -25.75
N LEU A 188 -41.24 27.54 -25.15
CA LEU A 188 -41.06 26.19 -25.69
C LEU A 188 -41.65 26.03 -27.10
N GLU A 189 -42.73 26.74 -27.44
CA GLU A 189 -43.35 26.67 -28.78
C GLU A 189 -42.48 27.30 -29.87
N THR A 190 -41.61 28.24 -29.50
CA THR A 190 -40.70 28.92 -30.43
C THR A 190 -39.31 28.31 -30.42
N ASN A 191 -38.86 27.86 -29.25
CA ASN A 191 -37.48 27.43 -29.03
C ASN A 191 -37.26 25.92 -29.21
N MET A 192 -38.33 25.11 -29.18
CA MET A 192 -38.26 23.65 -29.28
C MET A 192 -38.94 23.15 -30.56
N ASN A 193 -38.54 21.96 -31.00
CA ASN A 193 -39.08 21.30 -32.18
C ASN A 193 -40.29 20.46 -31.80
N GLN A 194 -41.43 20.74 -32.42
CA GLN A 194 -42.63 19.93 -32.28
C GLN A 194 -42.52 18.65 -33.13
N ILE A 195 -42.63 17.50 -32.48
CA ILE A 195 -42.55 16.17 -33.14
C ILE A 195 -43.95 15.69 -33.53
N ASP A 196 -44.91 15.86 -32.63
CA ASP A 196 -46.31 15.51 -32.84
C ASP A 196 -47.23 16.57 -32.21
N LEU A 197 -48.54 16.30 -32.13
CA LEU A 197 -49.51 17.25 -31.58
C LEU A 197 -49.19 17.68 -30.15
N GLU A 198 -48.66 16.78 -29.33
CA GLU A 198 -48.38 16.98 -27.91
C GLU A 198 -46.90 17.08 -27.59
N THR A 199 -46.02 16.38 -28.30
CA THR A 199 -44.62 16.25 -27.92
C THR A 199 -43.75 17.33 -28.56
N VAL A 200 -42.98 18.03 -27.73
CA VAL A 200 -41.92 18.94 -28.18
C VAL A 200 -40.58 18.55 -27.58
N THR A 201 -39.53 18.69 -28.38
CA THR A 201 -38.18 18.27 -28.04
C THR A 201 -37.15 19.31 -28.43
N TYR A 202 -36.02 19.32 -27.75
CA TYR A 202 -34.88 20.17 -28.06
C TYR A 202 -33.62 19.33 -27.98
N LEU A 203 -32.72 19.54 -28.95
CA LEU A 203 -31.41 18.94 -28.98
C LEU A 203 -30.39 20.03 -29.28
N LYS A 204 -29.36 20.11 -28.44
CA LYS A 204 -28.17 20.89 -28.70
C LYS A 204 -26.95 20.07 -28.37
N GLU A 205 -26.07 19.92 -29.36
CA GLU A 205 -24.83 19.19 -29.23
C GLU A 205 -23.65 20.13 -29.46
N CYS A 206 -22.61 19.97 -28.66
CA CYS A 206 -21.33 20.62 -28.86
C CYS A 206 -20.18 19.71 -28.39
N SER A 207 -18.95 20.22 -28.49
CA SER A 207 -17.74 19.50 -28.10
C SER A 207 -17.70 19.14 -26.61
N TYR A 208 -18.42 19.87 -25.75
CA TYR A 208 -18.34 19.73 -24.29
C TYR A 208 -19.62 19.18 -23.64
N LEU A 209 -20.77 19.26 -24.32
CA LEU A 209 -22.03 18.76 -23.79
C LEU A 209 -23.01 18.35 -24.87
N THR A 210 -23.97 17.53 -24.47
CA THR A 210 -25.21 17.26 -25.20
C THR A 210 -26.39 17.56 -24.27
N LEU A 211 -27.19 18.56 -24.64
CA LEU A 211 -28.40 18.95 -23.93
C LEU A 211 -29.63 18.50 -24.72
N CYS A 212 -30.43 17.65 -24.10
CA CYS A 212 -31.73 17.25 -24.61
C CYS A 212 -32.84 17.70 -23.65
N LEU A 213 -33.92 18.27 -24.19
CA LEU A 213 -35.14 18.54 -23.45
C LEU A 213 -36.30 17.85 -24.15
N TRP A 214 -37.21 17.32 -23.34
CA TRP A 214 -38.46 16.72 -23.80
C TRP A 214 -39.60 17.21 -22.90
N THR A 215 -40.73 17.59 -23.49
CA THR A 215 -41.92 17.97 -22.75
C THR A 215 -43.19 17.78 -23.58
N LEU A 216 -44.33 17.80 -22.89
CA LEU A 216 -45.66 17.73 -23.49
C LEU A 216 -46.34 19.10 -23.46
N LEU A 217 -46.89 19.50 -24.61
CA LEU A 217 -47.77 20.64 -24.77
C LEU A 217 -49.09 20.42 -24.03
N LYS A 218 -49.64 21.52 -23.55
CA LYS A 218 -50.94 21.55 -22.91
C LYS A 218 -52.04 21.39 -23.96
N ILE A 219 -52.65 20.22 -23.99
CA ILE A 219 -53.85 19.96 -24.80
C ILE A 219 -55.01 19.64 -23.85
N PRO A 220 -56.23 20.17 -24.08
CA PRO A 220 -57.41 19.76 -23.33
C PRO A 220 -57.67 18.26 -23.50
N ARG A 221 -57.94 17.55 -22.39
CA ARG A 221 -58.17 16.09 -22.41
C ARG A 221 -59.41 15.71 -21.64
N ALA A 222 -60.00 14.59 -22.04
CA ALA A 222 -61.13 14.00 -21.33
C ALA A 222 -60.69 13.49 -19.94
N PHE A 223 -61.62 13.53 -18.98
CA PHE A 223 -61.37 13.11 -17.60
C PHE A 223 -60.96 11.61 -17.48
N ASN A 224 -61.35 10.77 -18.44
CA ASN A 224 -61.09 9.32 -18.46
C ASN A 224 -59.94 8.92 -19.41
N ASP A 225 -58.93 9.77 -19.58
CA ASP A 225 -57.79 9.50 -20.47
C ASP A 225 -56.87 8.40 -19.90
N ALA A 226 -57.08 7.16 -20.33
CA ALA A 226 -56.31 5.98 -19.90
C ALA A 226 -55.10 5.70 -20.83
N ARG A 227 -54.15 6.65 -20.91
CA ARG A 227 -52.97 6.49 -21.76
C ARG A 227 -51.96 5.48 -21.19
N PRO A 228 -51.26 4.75 -22.08
CA PRO A 228 -50.15 3.92 -21.66
C PRO A 228 -49.01 4.78 -21.09
N PRO A 229 -48.13 4.19 -20.27
CA PRO A 229 -46.91 4.87 -19.82
C PRO A 229 -46.10 5.36 -21.02
N LEU A 230 -45.70 6.62 -20.99
CA LEU A 230 -44.89 7.21 -22.05
C LEU A 230 -43.43 6.78 -21.95
N PHE A 231 -42.80 6.55 -23.09
CA PHE A 231 -41.37 6.36 -23.22
C PHE A 231 -40.74 7.65 -23.76
N VAL A 232 -39.78 8.18 -23.01
CA VAL A 232 -38.99 9.34 -23.41
C VAL A 232 -37.62 8.82 -23.84
N GLU A 233 -37.31 8.96 -25.11
CA GLU A 233 -36.06 8.50 -25.69
C GLU A 233 -35.11 9.67 -25.92
N PHE A 234 -33.87 9.53 -25.47
CA PHE A 234 -32.77 10.42 -25.78
C PHE A 234 -31.62 9.62 -26.43
N PRO A 235 -31.74 9.28 -27.72
CA PRO A 235 -30.75 8.44 -28.41
C PRO A 235 -29.33 8.99 -28.34
N GLN A 236 -29.17 10.33 -28.36
CA GLN A 236 -27.87 11.01 -28.36
C GLN A 236 -27.09 10.80 -27.06
N VAL A 237 -27.77 10.54 -25.94
CA VAL A 237 -27.13 10.23 -24.65
C VAL A 237 -27.30 8.76 -24.26
N GLY A 238 -27.95 7.94 -25.10
CA GLY A 238 -28.19 6.53 -24.83
C GLY A 238 -29.15 6.26 -23.65
N VAL A 239 -30.05 7.19 -23.34
CA VAL A 239 -30.97 7.08 -22.19
C VAL A 239 -32.41 6.95 -22.69
N THR A 240 -33.14 5.99 -22.13
CA THR A 240 -34.60 5.86 -22.31
C THR A 240 -35.27 5.83 -20.95
N ILE A 241 -36.32 6.62 -20.78
CA ILE A 241 -37.04 6.77 -19.51
C ILE A 241 -38.49 6.37 -19.74
N GLN A 242 -38.96 5.36 -19.02
CA GLN A 242 -40.39 5.08 -18.92
C GLN A 242 -40.99 5.95 -17.83
N LEU A 243 -41.91 6.84 -18.20
CA LEU A 243 -42.57 7.72 -17.24
C LEU A 243 -43.56 6.93 -16.38
N PRO A 244 -43.53 7.09 -15.05
CA PRO A 244 -44.55 6.55 -14.17
C PRO A 244 -45.95 7.04 -14.60
N PRO A 245 -47.00 6.18 -14.56
CA PRO A 245 -48.34 6.54 -15.03
C PRO A 245 -48.91 7.81 -14.39
N ARG A 246 -48.56 8.08 -13.14
CA ARG A 246 -49.01 9.27 -12.39
C ARG A 246 -48.45 10.58 -12.94
N LEU A 247 -47.28 10.56 -13.59
CA LEU A 247 -46.65 11.75 -14.15
C LEU A 247 -47.20 12.11 -15.54
N THR A 248 -47.89 11.18 -16.21
CA THR A 248 -48.46 11.37 -17.56
C THR A 248 -49.49 12.51 -17.64
N HIS A 249 -50.12 12.86 -16.51
CA HIS A 249 -51.11 13.94 -16.41
C HIS A 249 -50.55 15.22 -15.78
N THR A 250 -49.26 15.25 -15.45
CA THR A 250 -48.60 16.39 -14.80
C THR A 250 -47.78 17.16 -15.83
N TYR A 251 -47.66 18.48 -15.67
CA TYR A 251 -46.70 19.25 -16.43
C TYR A 251 -45.29 18.84 -16.01
N LEU A 252 -44.58 18.22 -16.95
CA LEU A 252 -43.27 17.63 -16.73
C LEU A 252 -42.38 18.02 -17.90
N VAL A 253 -41.15 18.38 -17.56
CA VAL A 253 -40.05 18.45 -18.50
C VAL A 253 -39.03 17.41 -18.08
N VAL A 254 -38.57 16.62 -19.04
CA VAL A 254 -37.44 15.72 -18.84
C VAL A 254 -36.22 16.34 -19.52
N ARG A 255 -35.18 16.59 -18.73
CA ARG A 255 -33.89 17.06 -19.22
C ARG A 255 -32.87 15.94 -19.13
N ALA A 256 -32.26 15.60 -20.26
CA ALA A 256 -31.07 14.76 -20.28
C ALA A 256 -29.87 15.63 -20.66
N LEU A 257 -28.86 15.64 -19.80
CA LEU A 257 -27.66 16.45 -19.96
C LEU A 257 -26.44 15.53 -19.85
N TRP A 258 -25.72 15.37 -20.95
CA TRP A 258 -24.44 14.68 -20.98
C TRP A 258 -23.32 15.72 -21.00
N LEU A 259 -22.50 15.74 -19.95
CA LEU A 259 -21.32 16.59 -19.87
C LEU A 259 -20.09 15.76 -20.20
N LYS A 260 -19.23 16.27 -21.08
CA LYS A 260 -17.96 15.63 -21.46
C LYS A 260 -16.79 16.12 -20.58
N TYR A 261 -17.12 16.70 -19.44
CA TYR A 261 -16.21 17.18 -18.42
C TYR A 261 -16.76 16.76 -17.05
N ASP A 262 -15.85 16.67 -16.07
CA ASP A 262 -16.17 16.14 -14.75
C ASP A 262 -15.82 17.16 -13.65
N HIS A 263 -16.85 17.56 -12.91
CA HIS A 263 -16.75 18.52 -11.80
C HIS A 263 -17.02 17.87 -10.44
N PHE A 264 -17.24 16.55 -10.39
CA PHE A 264 -17.72 15.86 -9.19
C PHE A 264 -16.76 14.76 -8.69
N SER A 265 -15.92 14.17 -9.55
CA SER A 265 -15.03 13.09 -9.11
C SER A 265 -14.09 13.50 -7.97
N ASP A 266 -13.62 14.74 -7.97
CA ASP A 266 -12.73 15.26 -6.93
C ASP A 266 -13.43 15.61 -5.61
N LEU A 267 -14.76 15.58 -5.59
CA LEU A 267 -15.58 15.68 -4.38
C LEU A 267 -15.80 14.31 -3.72
N CYS A 268 -15.42 13.22 -4.39
CA CYS A 268 -15.57 11.88 -3.85
C CYS A 268 -14.61 11.66 -2.67
N PRO A 269 -15.04 11.06 -1.54
CA PRO A 269 -14.16 10.73 -0.43
C PRO A 269 -12.99 9.81 -0.79
N THR A 270 -13.08 9.08 -1.91
CA THR A 270 -12.03 8.18 -2.40
C THR A 270 -11.11 8.83 -3.43
N TRP A 271 -11.27 10.12 -3.72
CA TRP A 271 -10.44 10.82 -4.70
C TRP A 271 -9.00 10.99 -4.23
N GLU A 272 -8.82 11.48 -3.00
CA GLU A 272 -7.49 11.64 -2.43
C GLU A 272 -6.93 10.29 -1.98
N ALA A 273 -5.76 9.95 -2.50
CA ALA A 273 -5.05 8.74 -2.08
C ALA A 273 -4.73 8.83 -0.58
N LYS A 274 -4.96 7.73 0.14
CA LYS A 274 -4.56 7.64 1.55
C LYS A 274 -3.05 7.80 1.66
N PRO A 275 -2.54 8.51 2.67
CA PRO A 275 -1.11 8.67 2.86
C PRO A 275 -0.46 7.30 2.97
N LEU A 276 0.70 7.15 2.35
CA LEU A 276 1.50 5.94 2.49
C LEU A 276 1.88 5.77 3.97
N PRO A 277 1.90 4.52 4.48
CA PRO A 277 2.47 4.25 5.80
C PRO A 277 3.90 4.79 5.93
N GLU A 278 4.30 5.18 7.15
CA GLU A 278 5.58 5.84 7.41
C GLU A 278 6.78 5.02 6.93
N GLU A 279 6.66 3.69 6.96
CA GLU A 279 7.71 2.77 6.50
C GLU A 279 8.06 2.97 5.01
N TYR A 280 7.10 3.40 4.18
CA TYR A 280 7.32 3.63 2.75
C TYR A 280 7.81 5.05 2.42
N THR A 281 7.96 5.90 3.44
CA THR A 281 8.48 7.27 3.25
C THR A 281 10.01 7.35 3.37
N LYS A 282 10.64 6.30 3.90
CA LYS A 282 12.09 6.20 4.10
C LYS A 282 12.82 6.01 2.76
N ASN A 283 14.01 6.59 2.65
CA ASN A 283 14.84 6.36 1.47
C ASN A 283 15.50 4.97 1.55
N LEU A 284 16.00 4.47 0.41
CA LEU A 284 16.59 3.13 0.33
C LEU A 284 17.82 2.95 1.22
N ASN A 285 18.60 4.01 1.46
CA ASN A 285 19.76 3.97 2.36
C ASN A 285 19.31 3.79 3.81
N ASP A 286 18.29 4.53 4.26
CA ASP A 286 17.73 4.44 5.60
C ASP A 286 17.20 3.02 5.87
N VAL A 287 16.44 2.47 4.93
CA VAL A 287 15.88 1.10 5.04
C VAL A 287 17.00 0.06 5.19
N ILE A 288 18.05 0.13 4.38
CA ILE A 288 19.15 -0.83 4.42
C ILE A 288 20.00 -0.68 5.70
N ASN A 289 20.13 0.53 6.26
CA ASN A 289 20.78 0.73 7.55
C ASN A 289 19.96 0.10 8.68
N GLU A 290 18.64 0.35 8.72
CA GLU A 290 17.76 -0.22 9.73
C GLU A 290 17.74 -1.76 9.68
N GLU A 291 17.65 -2.35 8.48
CA GLU A 291 17.73 -3.80 8.30
C GLU A 291 19.07 -4.38 8.80
N TRP A 292 20.16 -3.65 8.59
CA TRP A 292 21.47 -4.08 9.06
C TRP A 292 21.61 -4.00 10.57
N GLU A 293 21.16 -2.91 11.19
CA GLU A 293 21.14 -2.75 12.65
C GLU A 293 20.32 -3.86 13.31
N GLU A 294 19.15 -4.16 12.76
CA GLU A 294 18.30 -5.25 13.23
C GLU A 294 18.99 -6.62 13.09
N LYS A 295 19.66 -6.86 11.96
CA LYS A 295 20.44 -8.08 11.76
C LYS A 295 21.57 -8.22 12.77
N GLN A 296 22.28 -7.13 13.08
CA GLN A 296 23.32 -7.15 14.12
C GLN A 296 22.74 -7.41 15.50
N ARG A 297 21.56 -6.83 15.81
CA ARG A 297 20.86 -7.07 17.08
C ARG A 297 20.47 -8.54 17.26
N ILE A 298 19.83 -9.14 16.26
CA ILE A 298 19.45 -10.57 16.28
C ILE A 298 20.69 -11.45 16.45
N LYS A 299 21.78 -11.14 15.75
CA LYS A 299 23.03 -11.89 15.86
C LYS A 299 23.64 -11.81 17.27
N GLN A 300 23.66 -10.63 17.88
CA GLN A 300 24.15 -10.45 19.26
C GLN A 300 23.29 -11.23 20.27
N GLU A 301 21.98 -11.25 20.08
CA GLU A 301 21.05 -12.02 20.93
C GLU A 301 21.33 -13.53 20.83
N GLN A 302 21.50 -14.06 19.61
CA GLN A 302 21.85 -15.47 19.38
C GLN A 302 23.19 -15.85 20.01
N GLU A 303 24.22 -15.01 19.83
CA GLU A 303 25.54 -15.23 20.43
C GLU A 303 25.48 -15.21 21.97
N ALA A 304 24.66 -14.32 22.55
CA ALA A 304 24.43 -14.26 23.99
C ALA A 304 23.68 -15.50 24.53
N GLU A 305 22.67 -15.98 23.80
CA GLU A 305 21.93 -17.20 24.16
C GLU A 305 22.83 -18.44 24.12
N ASP A 306 23.63 -18.58 23.06
CA ASP A 306 24.59 -19.68 22.90
C ASP A 306 25.66 -19.64 23.99
N ALA A 307 26.19 -18.46 24.32
CA ALA A 307 27.13 -18.28 25.43
C ALA A 307 26.50 -18.70 26.78
N ALA A 308 25.25 -18.31 27.04
CA ALA A 308 24.51 -18.70 28.24
C ALA A 308 24.22 -20.22 28.29
N ARG A 309 23.94 -20.85 27.15
CA ARG A 309 23.76 -22.31 27.04
C ARG A 309 25.06 -23.05 27.33
N LEU A 310 26.19 -22.58 26.79
CA LEU A 310 27.52 -23.14 27.04
C LEU A 310 27.93 -23.03 28.52
N GLU A 311 27.66 -21.87 29.14
CA GLU A 311 27.81 -21.63 30.58
C GLU A 311 27.02 -22.64 31.43
N LYS A 312 25.74 -22.85 31.11
CA LYS A 312 24.87 -23.84 31.78
C LYS A 312 25.41 -25.26 31.62
N MET A 313 25.89 -25.63 30.43
CA MET A 313 26.53 -26.93 30.18
C MET A 313 27.82 -27.10 31.00
N LYS A 314 28.70 -26.10 31.03
CA LYS A 314 29.93 -26.11 31.83
C LYS A 314 29.63 -26.27 33.33
N LYS A 315 28.60 -25.58 33.84
CA LYS A 315 28.13 -25.71 35.24
C LYS A 315 27.58 -27.11 35.53
N LYS A 316 26.81 -27.72 34.62
CA LYS A 316 26.31 -29.11 34.75
C LYS A 316 27.45 -30.14 34.73
N THR A 317 28.45 -29.97 33.85
CA THR A 317 29.62 -30.85 33.77
C THR A 317 30.51 -30.74 35.02
N LYS A 318 30.72 -29.53 35.56
CA LYS A 318 31.42 -29.34 36.85
C LYS A 318 30.68 -30.01 38.03
N LYS A 319 29.33 -29.93 38.08
CA LYS A 319 28.53 -30.63 39.09
C LYS A 319 28.61 -32.16 38.99
N ARG A 320 28.73 -32.73 37.78
CA ARG A 320 28.93 -34.17 37.58
C ARG A 320 30.33 -34.66 38.02
N HIS A 321 31.35 -33.82 37.93
CA HIS A 321 32.71 -34.16 38.36
C HIS A 321 32.92 -34.02 39.88
N TYR A 322 31.99 -33.36 40.57
CA TYR A 322 31.96 -33.22 42.03
C TYR A 322 30.85 -34.10 42.63
N GLN A 323 30.87 -35.40 42.35
CA GLN A 323 30.21 -36.38 43.22
C GLN A 323 31.30 -36.97 44.14
N PRO A 324 31.23 -36.78 45.47
CA PRO A 324 32.10 -37.51 46.38
C PRO A 324 31.85 -39.02 46.26
N PRO A 325 32.85 -39.88 46.48
CA PRO A 325 32.65 -41.34 46.46
C PRO A 325 31.59 -41.75 47.49
N PRO A 326 30.77 -42.80 47.23
CA PRO A 326 29.86 -43.31 48.24
C PRO A 326 30.68 -43.84 49.43
N GLU A 327 30.36 -43.36 50.63
CA GLU A 327 30.86 -43.91 51.89
C GLU A 327 30.46 -45.38 51.99
N VAL A 328 31.46 -46.24 52.19
CA VAL A 328 31.28 -47.64 52.53
C VAL A 328 30.89 -47.69 54.02
N THR A 329 29.62 -47.91 54.31
CA THR A 329 29.18 -48.32 55.66
C THR A 329 29.20 -49.84 55.76
N GLU A 330 30.07 -50.35 56.64
CA GLU A 330 30.04 -51.74 57.09
C GLU A 330 28.80 -51.99 57.94
N ALA A 331 28.13 -53.10 57.64
CA ALA A 331 26.93 -53.57 58.32
C ALA A 331 27.25 -54.19 59.69
N ALA A 332 26.38 -53.93 60.68
CA ALA A 332 26.15 -54.83 61.79
C ALA A 332 24.64 -54.98 62.05
N THR A 333 24.25 -56.25 62.13
CA THR A 333 22.93 -56.86 62.05
C THR A 333 22.09 -56.71 63.32
N GLN A 334 20.75 -56.57 63.20
CA GLN A 334 19.77 -57.33 64.00
C GLN A 334 18.34 -57.29 63.39
N SER A 335 17.70 -58.47 63.44
CA SER A 335 16.40 -59.00 62.97
C SER A 335 15.14 -58.14 63.22
N ASP A 336 14.23 -57.88 62.26
CA ASP A 336 13.11 -58.69 61.66
C ASP A 336 11.76 -58.51 62.41
N PRO A 337 10.56 -58.73 61.82
CA PRO A 337 9.94 -58.30 60.56
C PRO A 337 8.69 -57.39 60.78
N THR A 338 8.11 -56.78 59.72
CA THR A 338 6.64 -56.72 59.41
C THR A 338 6.37 -55.83 58.17
N LEU A 339 5.73 -56.43 57.15
CA LEU A 339 5.13 -55.84 55.94
C LEU A 339 3.93 -54.91 56.27
N PRO A 340 3.47 -53.95 55.43
CA PRO A 340 3.03 -54.23 54.04
C PRO A 340 3.17 -53.13 52.96
N VAL A 341 2.98 -53.60 51.72
CA VAL A 341 2.82 -52.95 50.40
C VAL A 341 1.57 -52.03 50.37
N PRO A 342 1.51 -50.93 49.59
CA PRO A 342 0.90 -50.96 48.24
C PRO A 342 1.59 -50.08 47.16
N VAL A 343 1.77 -50.58 45.92
CA VAL A 343 0.97 -50.35 44.68
C VAL A 343 1.23 -48.97 44.03
N GLY A 344 1.89 -48.92 42.88
CA GLY A 344 1.26 -48.72 41.55
C GLY A 344 1.56 -47.28 41.10
N THR A 345 1.85 -46.93 39.85
CA THR A 345 1.37 -47.45 38.57
C THR A 345 2.32 -47.07 37.43
N ASP A 346 2.28 -47.90 36.41
CA ASP A 346 2.72 -47.70 35.04
C ASP A 346 2.31 -46.35 34.44
N ASP A 347 3.14 -45.78 33.55
CA ASP A 347 2.91 -45.89 32.10
C ASP A 347 3.89 -45.04 31.28
N LYS A 348 4.57 -45.72 30.36
CA LYS A 348 5.11 -45.20 29.09
C LYS A 348 3.91 -45.05 28.10
N PRO A 349 4.00 -44.48 26.86
CA PRO A 349 5.19 -44.21 26.04
C PRO A 349 5.11 -42.94 25.12
N ALA A 350 6.12 -42.84 24.25
CA ALA A 350 6.04 -42.47 22.83
C ALA A 350 6.43 -41.04 22.39
N GLU A 351 7.58 -41.01 21.72
CA GLU A 351 8.03 -40.17 20.59
C GLU A 351 6.94 -39.52 19.72
N THR A 352 7.22 -38.29 19.26
CA THR A 352 7.01 -37.88 17.86
C THR A 352 7.90 -36.67 17.50
N ALA A 353 8.37 -36.69 16.25
CA ALA A 353 9.30 -35.75 15.61
C ALA A 353 8.59 -34.44 15.14
N PRO A 354 9.31 -33.43 14.60
CA PRO A 354 8.89 -32.03 14.58
C PRO A 354 8.00 -31.65 13.38
N SER A 355 7.07 -30.70 13.58
CA SER A 355 6.30 -30.09 12.49
C SER A 355 6.95 -28.80 12.00
N THR A 356 7.03 -28.69 10.68
CA THR A 356 7.27 -27.48 9.88
C THR A 356 6.14 -26.47 10.06
N THR A 357 6.50 -25.19 10.19
CA THR A 357 5.55 -24.08 10.36
C THR A 357 5.34 -23.39 9.01
N ASP A 358 4.16 -23.61 8.41
CA ASP A 358 3.61 -22.79 7.33
C ASP A 358 3.02 -21.49 7.88
N LEU A 359 3.28 -20.38 7.19
CA LEU A 359 2.74 -19.05 7.50
C LEU A 359 1.25 -18.96 7.11
N PRO A 360 0.39 -18.27 7.89
CA PRO A 360 -1.00 -18.05 7.53
C PRO A 360 -1.21 -16.82 6.63
N PRO A 361 -2.24 -16.81 5.75
CA PRO A 361 -2.53 -15.70 4.84
C PRO A 361 -3.35 -14.58 5.49
N VAL A 362 -3.12 -13.35 5.04
CA VAL A 362 -3.77 -12.10 5.46
C VAL A 362 -5.17 -11.99 4.84
N PRO A 363 -6.23 -11.61 5.60
CA PRO A 363 -7.55 -11.38 5.05
C PRO A 363 -7.71 -9.93 4.52
N THR A 364 -8.05 -9.81 3.24
CA THR A 364 -8.53 -8.57 2.62
C THR A 364 -9.97 -8.28 3.05
N LYS A 365 -10.23 -7.04 3.46
CA LYS A 365 -11.56 -6.41 3.47
C LYS A 365 -11.59 -5.30 2.45
#